data_AF-A0A842QCN5-F1
#
_entry.id   AF-A0A842QCN5-F1
#
_cell.length_a   1.000
_cell.length_b   1.000
_cell.length_c   1.000
_cell.angle_alpha   90.00
_cell.angle_beta   90.00
_cell.angle_gamma   90.00
#
_symmetry.space_group_name_H-M   'P 1'
#
loop_
_entity.id
_entity.type
_entity.pdbx_description
1 polymer ?
#
loop_
_entity_poly.entity_id
_entity_poly.type
_entity_poly.pdbx_seq_one_letter_code
_entity_poly.pdbx_strand_id
1 'polypeptide(L)'
;MIEMLESTKARIAMCHCLFLLVLVNLFLPFNNYHTTDMDNSQYIVSQDTVRPEISSWNFTKEARRGEDFEVWADVTDTGSGVKNVSLVVEETASIKTVHSLSFNSSLYTAQIQALQANRTYELFIRAFDNANNSATSYRRSINLMIATTTRIDPNATFVPVVVSSSVVGVLVIVLAYFYDRKYGGD
;
A
#
# COMPACT_ATOMS: atom_id res chain seq x y z
N MET A 1 6.90 -39.33 -35.63
CA MET A 1 7.63 -40.47 -35.03
C MET A 1 8.78 -40.03 -34.11
N ILE A 2 9.48 -38.91 -34.41
CA ILE A 2 10.58 -38.38 -33.58
C ILE A 2 10.07 -37.77 -32.26
N GLU A 3 8.91 -37.12 -32.23
CA GLU A 3 8.36 -36.53 -30.99
C GLU A 3 7.94 -37.56 -29.92
N MET A 4 7.62 -38.80 -30.30
CA MET A 4 7.33 -39.86 -29.31
C MET A 4 8.59 -40.34 -28.57
N LEU A 5 9.78 -40.14 -29.14
CA LEU A 5 11.03 -40.61 -28.53
C LEU A 5 11.51 -39.69 -27.40
N GLU A 6 11.23 -38.38 -27.46
CA GLU A 6 11.68 -37.43 -26.43
C GLU A 6 10.83 -37.50 -25.15
N SER A 7 9.51 -37.69 -25.28
CA SER A 7 8.60 -37.83 -24.13
C SER A 7 8.96 -39.03 -23.23
N THR A 8 9.47 -40.11 -23.84
CA THR A 8 9.83 -41.33 -23.12
C THR A 8 11.13 -41.15 -22.32
N LYS A 9 12.10 -40.36 -22.83
CA LYS A 9 13.35 -40.06 -22.11
C LYS A 9 13.12 -39.21 -20.86
N ALA A 10 12.22 -38.24 -20.93
CA ALA A 10 11.89 -37.39 -19.78
C ALA A 10 11.25 -38.18 -18.61
N ARG A 11 10.42 -39.18 -18.93
CA ARG A 11 9.77 -40.03 -17.91
C ARG A 11 10.74 -40.95 -17.18
N ILE A 12 11.77 -41.46 -17.87
CA ILE A 12 12.79 -42.33 -17.27
C ILE A 12 13.73 -41.53 -16.35
N ALA A 13 14.05 -40.28 -16.71
CA ALA A 13 14.89 -39.41 -15.88
C ALA A 13 14.20 -38.99 -14.58
N MET A 14 12.89 -38.71 -14.63
CA MET A 14 12.12 -38.33 -13.43
C MET A 14 11.99 -39.50 -12.44
N CYS A 15 11.89 -40.74 -12.93
CA CYS A 15 11.80 -41.93 -12.07
C CYS A 15 13.12 -42.24 -11.34
N HIS A 16 14.28 -42.02 -11.97
CA HIS A 16 15.59 -42.20 -11.32
C HIS A 16 15.86 -41.16 -10.23
N CYS A 17 15.37 -39.93 -10.39
CA CYS A 17 15.56 -38.88 -9.38
C CYS A 17 14.75 -39.15 -8.11
N LEU A 18 13.53 -39.69 -8.24
CA LEU A 18 12.69 -40.05 -7.10
C LEU A 18 13.27 -41.22 -6.30
N PHE A 19 13.88 -42.21 -6.97
CA PHE A 19 14.48 -43.37 -6.32
C PHE A 19 15.73 -43.01 -5.49
N LEU A 20 16.54 -42.05 -5.97
CA LEU A 20 17.71 -41.53 -5.26
C LEU A 20 17.31 -40.77 -3.98
N LEU A 21 16.20 -40.04 -3.99
CA LEU A 21 15.73 -39.24 -2.85
C LEU A 21 15.18 -40.12 -1.70
N VAL A 22 14.63 -41.30 -2.03
CA VAL A 22 14.19 -42.29 -1.03
C VAL A 22 15.39 -43.01 -0.40
N LEU A 23 16.44 -43.33 -1.17
CA LEU A 23 17.64 -44.01 -0.68
C LEU A 23 18.47 -43.15 0.29
N VAL A 24 18.54 -41.83 0.09
CA VAL A 24 19.28 -40.92 0.99
C VAL A 24 18.64 -40.85 2.39
N ASN A 25 17.33 -41.03 2.50
CA ASN A 25 16.64 -41.00 3.80
C ASN A 25 16.78 -42.30 4.61
N LEU A 26 17.25 -43.40 4.01
CA LEU A 26 17.37 -44.71 4.66
C LEU A 26 18.72 -44.95 5.35
N PHE A 27 19.72 -44.08 5.13
CA PHE A 27 21.07 -44.24 5.66
C PHE A 27 21.53 -43.11 6.57
N LEU A 28 20.65 -42.18 6.96
CA LEU A 28 21.02 -41.22 7.99
C LEU A 28 20.97 -41.90 9.36
N PRO A 29 22.09 -42.01 10.09
CA PRO A 29 22.07 -42.51 11.46
C PRO A 29 21.17 -41.59 12.27
N PHE A 30 20.19 -42.17 12.96
CA PHE A 30 19.43 -41.48 14.00
C PHE A 30 20.43 -41.04 15.08
N ASN A 31 20.89 -39.80 14.98
CA ASN A 31 21.61 -39.15 16.07
C ASN A 31 20.61 -39.02 17.22
N ASN A 32 20.67 -39.98 18.13
CA ASN A 32 20.10 -39.86 19.45
C ASN A 32 20.84 -38.71 20.14
N TYR A 33 20.31 -37.51 20.01
CA TYR A 33 20.75 -36.38 20.80
C TYR A 33 20.39 -36.70 22.25
N HIS A 34 21.39 -37.17 22.99
CA HIS A 34 21.33 -37.28 24.42
C HIS A 34 21.22 -35.87 24.99
N THR A 35 19.98 -35.44 25.27
CA THR A 35 19.69 -34.25 26.07
C THR A 35 20.23 -34.52 27.46
N THR A 36 21.42 -34.00 27.75
CA THR A 36 21.86 -33.81 29.11
C THR A 36 20.92 -32.79 29.73
N ASP A 37 20.08 -33.29 30.65
CA ASP A 37 19.21 -32.52 31.51
C ASP A 37 20.10 -31.63 32.40
N MET A 38 20.46 -30.46 31.87
CA MET A 38 21.15 -29.44 32.63
C MET A 38 20.13 -28.80 33.56
N ASP A 39 20.24 -29.18 34.82
CA ASP A 39 19.86 -28.41 36.01
C ASP A 39 19.14 -27.10 35.68
N ASN A 40 17.81 -27.18 35.73
CA ASN A 40 16.84 -26.10 35.54
C ASN A 40 16.95 -25.09 36.70
N SER A 41 18.15 -24.50 36.87
CA SER A 41 18.31 -23.24 37.54
C SER A 41 17.51 -22.23 36.72
N GLN A 42 16.30 -21.95 37.18
CA GLN A 42 15.45 -20.93 36.58
C GLN A 42 16.18 -19.59 36.71
N TYR A 43 16.94 -19.24 35.69
CA TYR A 43 17.36 -17.86 35.47
C TYR A 43 16.07 -17.07 35.26
N ILE A 44 15.59 -16.44 36.33
CA ILE A 44 14.59 -15.38 36.23
C ILE A 44 15.33 -14.22 35.58
N VAL A 45 15.39 -14.23 34.25
CA VAL A 45 15.82 -13.07 33.49
C VAL A 45 14.77 -12.01 33.78
N SER A 46 15.18 -10.93 34.44
CA SER A 46 14.32 -9.76 34.64
C SER A 46 13.91 -9.25 33.26
N GLN A 47 12.73 -9.64 32.80
CA GLN A 47 12.25 -9.26 31.49
C GLN A 47 11.78 -7.80 31.57
N ASP A 48 12.35 -6.96 30.73
CA ASP A 48 11.89 -5.59 30.57
C ASP A 48 10.48 -5.59 29.95
N THR A 49 9.55 -4.93 30.63
CA THR A 49 8.14 -4.81 30.26
C THR A 49 7.75 -3.37 29.90
N VAL A 50 8.71 -2.44 29.96
CA VAL A 50 8.50 -1.05 29.61
C VAL A 50 8.55 -0.93 28.10
N ARG A 51 7.54 -0.31 27.51
CA ARG A 51 7.49 -0.08 26.06
C ARG A 51 8.19 1.23 25.69
N PRO A 52 8.63 1.36 24.43
CA PRO A 52 9.10 2.65 23.90
C PRO A 52 8.01 3.73 23.98
N GLU A 53 8.44 4.97 24.15
CA GLU A 53 7.62 6.16 24.06
C GLU A 53 7.90 6.89 22.74
N ILE A 54 6.83 7.25 22.03
CA ILE A 54 6.90 8.06 20.81
C ILE A 54 6.34 9.44 21.17
N SER A 55 7.22 10.39 21.47
CA SER A 55 6.83 11.73 21.95
C SER A 55 6.21 12.55 20.81
N SER A 56 6.82 12.50 19.62
CA SER A 56 6.39 13.25 18.45
C SER A 56 6.94 12.66 17.15
N TRP A 57 6.28 12.98 16.03
CA TRP A 57 6.75 12.66 14.69
C TRP A 57 6.12 13.59 13.67
N ASN A 58 6.81 13.86 12.57
CA ASN A 58 6.31 14.71 11.49
C ASN A 58 7.10 14.49 10.19
N PHE A 59 6.71 15.22 9.15
CA PHE A 59 7.46 15.36 7.90
C PHE A 59 8.26 16.65 7.93
N THR A 60 9.46 16.66 7.34
CA THR A 60 10.25 17.91 7.17
C THR A 60 9.58 18.85 6.17
N LYS A 61 8.95 18.27 5.14
CA LYS A 61 8.19 18.97 4.09
C LYS A 61 6.86 18.27 3.87
N GLU A 62 5.86 19.03 3.44
CA GLU A 62 4.58 18.43 3.04
C GLU A 62 4.80 17.40 1.92
N ALA A 63 4.21 16.22 2.07
CA ALA A 63 4.27 15.18 1.05
C ALA A 63 3.50 15.65 -0.18
N ARG A 64 4.21 15.74 -1.31
CA ARG A 64 3.66 16.13 -2.61
C ARG A 64 3.71 14.95 -3.56
N ARG A 65 2.77 14.94 -4.50
CA ARG A 65 2.69 13.92 -5.54
C ARG A 65 3.97 13.90 -6.36
N GLY A 66 4.61 12.74 -6.47
CA GLY A 66 5.79 12.56 -7.29
C GLY A 66 7.08 13.11 -6.69
N GLU A 67 7.05 13.59 -5.44
CA GLU A 67 8.21 14.13 -4.74
C GLU A 67 8.57 13.24 -3.54
N ASP A 68 9.87 12.98 -3.38
CA ASP A 68 10.40 12.34 -2.18
C ASP A 68 10.25 13.28 -0.98
N PHE A 69 10.06 12.73 0.20
CA PHE A 69 9.89 13.50 1.43
C PHE A 69 10.57 12.82 2.61
N GLU A 70 10.95 13.63 3.59
CA GLU A 70 11.63 13.17 4.80
C GLU A 70 10.65 13.06 5.96
N VAL A 71 10.77 11.97 6.72
CA VAL A 71 10.01 11.71 7.94
C VAL A 71 10.99 11.66 9.11
N TRP A 72 10.59 12.25 10.23
CA TRP A 72 11.31 12.14 11.49
C TRP A 72 10.39 11.72 12.64
N ALA A 73 10.95 11.04 13.63
CA ALA A 73 10.28 10.63 14.85
C ALA A 73 11.22 10.76 16.06
N ASP A 74 10.68 11.27 17.16
CA ASP A 74 11.33 11.31 18.47
C ASP A 74 10.80 10.12 19.29
N VAL A 75 11.70 9.19 19.57
CA VAL A 75 11.39 7.91 20.21
C VAL A 75 12.42 7.64 21.29
N THR A 76 11.94 7.40 22.51
CA THR A 76 12.77 7.11 23.67
C THR A 76 12.33 5.80 24.32
N ASP A 77 13.25 5.13 25.01
CA ASP A 77 12.93 3.96 25.81
C ASP A 77 13.75 4.00 27.10
N THR A 78 13.10 3.81 28.26
CA THR A 78 13.76 3.84 29.57
C THR A 78 14.18 2.45 30.06
N GLY A 79 13.85 1.39 29.32
CA GLY A 79 14.14 0.01 29.65
C GLY A 79 15.37 -0.50 28.91
N SER A 80 15.14 -1.44 28.01
CA SER A 80 16.15 -2.16 27.23
C SER A 80 16.70 -1.39 26.03
N GLY A 81 16.17 -0.19 25.76
CA GLY A 81 16.54 0.67 24.65
C GLY A 81 15.79 0.32 23.36
N VAL A 82 15.76 1.27 22.42
CA VAL A 82 15.04 1.14 21.15
C VAL A 82 15.79 0.22 20.18
N LYS A 83 15.11 -0.82 19.68
CA LYS A 83 15.62 -1.80 18.71
C LYS A 83 15.41 -1.36 17.28
N ASN A 84 14.19 -0.94 16.93
CA ASN A 84 13.88 -0.41 15.61
C ASN A 84 12.73 0.60 15.66
N VAL A 85 12.74 1.50 14.68
CA VAL A 85 11.67 2.46 14.43
C VAL A 85 11.34 2.38 12.94
N SER A 86 10.06 2.33 12.61
CA SER A 86 9.59 2.21 11.24
C SER A 86 8.38 3.09 10.99
N LEU A 87 8.34 3.72 9.82
CA LEU A 87 7.15 4.33 9.27
C LEU A 87 6.36 3.25 8.55
N VAL A 88 5.08 3.15 8.89
CA VAL A 88 4.11 2.35 8.17
C VAL A 88 3.31 3.29 7.28
N VAL A 89 3.23 2.96 5.99
CA VAL A 89 2.39 3.65 5.01
C VAL A 89 1.32 2.67 4.55
N GLU A 90 0.07 2.95 4.92
CA GLU A 90 -1.11 2.16 4.55
C GLU A 90 -1.91 2.93 3.49
N GLU A 91 -1.95 2.41 2.27
CA GLU A 91 -2.91 2.88 1.28
C GLU A 91 -4.32 2.41 1.70
N THR A 92 -5.33 3.28 1.58
CA THR A 92 -6.73 2.92 1.89
C THR A 92 -7.20 1.65 1.14
N ALA A 93 -6.57 1.32 0.01
CA ALA A 93 -6.83 0.11 -0.78
C ALA A 93 -6.04 -1.15 -0.36
N SER A 94 -5.46 -1.19 0.85
CA SER A 94 -4.83 -2.34 1.53
C SER A 94 -3.34 -2.59 1.28
N ILE A 95 -2.65 -1.78 0.47
CA ILE A 95 -1.19 -1.92 0.34
C ILE A 95 -0.53 -1.30 1.56
N LYS A 96 0.28 -2.10 2.25
CA LYS A 96 1.05 -1.68 3.42
C LYS A 96 2.54 -1.76 3.10
N THR A 97 3.23 -0.63 3.14
CA THR A 97 4.69 -0.58 3.06
C THR A 97 5.28 -0.16 4.41
N VAL A 98 6.47 -0.68 4.72
CA VAL A 98 7.17 -0.41 5.96
C VAL A 98 8.56 0.11 5.63
N HIS A 99 8.90 1.26 6.17
CA HIS A 99 10.17 1.95 5.94
C HIS A 99 10.90 2.10 7.26
N SER A 100 12.10 1.53 7.37
CA SER A 100 12.94 1.68 8.57
C SER A 100 13.50 3.09 8.69
N LEU A 101 13.49 3.65 9.90
CA LEU A 101 14.13 4.93 10.21
C LEU A 101 15.49 4.68 10.86
N SER A 102 16.46 5.54 10.55
CA SER A 102 17.80 5.52 11.11
C SER A 102 17.99 6.64 12.11
N PHE A 103 18.62 6.36 13.25
CA PHE A 103 18.90 7.36 14.27
C PHE A 103 20.05 8.28 13.82
N ASN A 104 19.83 9.60 13.85
CA ASN A 104 20.78 10.61 13.37
C ASN A 104 21.45 11.42 14.52
N SER A 105 21.64 10.79 15.69
CA SER A 105 22.11 11.40 16.94
C SER A 105 21.06 12.22 17.71
N SER A 106 19.96 12.62 17.08
CA SER A 106 18.86 13.32 17.77
C SER A 106 17.51 12.65 17.55
N LEU A 107 17.19 12.32 16.30
CA LEU A 107 15.88 11.79 15.91
C LEU A 107 16.06 10.56 15.03
N TYR A 108 15.01 9.76 14.92
CA TYR A 108 14.91 8.72 13.90
C TYR A 108 14.42 9.37 12.60
N THR A 109 15.14 9.19 11.50
CA THR A 109 14.82 9.81 10.20
C THR A 109 14.85 8.81 9.05
N ALA A 110 14.03 9.04 8.03
CA ALA A 110 14.05 8.31 6.77
C ALA A 110 13.66 9.20 5.59
N GLN A 111 14.30 8.98 4.45
CA GLN A 111 13.86 9.50 3.15
C GLN A 111 12.88 8.50 2.54
N ILE A 112 11.67 8.97 2.25
CA ILE A 112 10.59 8.17 1.68
C ILE A 112 10.44 8.56 0.22
N GLN A 113 10.42 7.56 -0.65
CA GLN A 113 10.20 7.74 -2.07
C GLN A 113 8.81 8.32 -2.35
N ALA A 114 8.71 9.04 -3.46
CA ALA A 114 7.47 9.60 -3.96
C ALA A 114 6.31 8.61 -3.94
N LEU A 115 5.20 9.02 -3.32
CA LEU A 115 3.96 8.26 -3.29
C LEU A 115 3.18 8.39 -4.60
N GLN A 116 2.36 7.39 -4.91
CA GLN A 116 1.55 7.38 -6.12
C GLN A 116 0.45 8.44 -6.04
N ALA A 117 0.16 9.04 -7.20
CA ALA A 117 -0.93 9.98 -7.35
C ALA A 117 -2.30 9.31 -7.21
N ASN A 118 -3.32 10.12 -6.92
CA ASN A 118 -4.72 9.70 -6.92
C ASN A 118 -5.06 8.63 -5.87
N ARG A 119 -4.34 8.69 -4.73
CA ARG A 119 -4.49 7.78 -3.59
C ARG A 119 -4.58 8.58 -2.29
N THR A 120 -5.16 7.94 -1.27
CA THR A 120 -5.11 8.40 0.13
C THR A 120 -4.27 7.41 0.92
N TYR A 121 -3.35 7.95 1.71
CA TYR A 121 -2.45 7.19 2.55
C TYR A 121 -2.67 7.53 4.02
N GLU A 122 -2.61 6.52 4.88
CA GLU A 122 -2.50 6.66 6.32
C GLU A 122 -1.10 6.27 6.77
N LEU A 123 -0.45 7.19 7.48
CA LEU A 123 0.93 7.04 7.91
C LEU A 123 0.99 7.04 9.43
N PHE A 124 1.81 6.17 10.01
CA PHE A 124 2.09 6.15 11.44
C PHE A 124 3.43 5.49 11.74
N ILE A 125 4.01 5.81 12.90
CA ILE A 125 5.27 5.24 13.38
C ILE A 125 4.98 4.02 14.25
N ARG A 126 5.82 2.99 14.09
CA ARG A 126 5.89 1.82 14.95
C ARG A 126 7.31 1.68 15.48
N ALA A 127 7.44 1.52 16.79
CA ALA A 127 8.73 1.32 17.46
C ALA A 127 8.72 0.00 18.24
N PHE A 128 9.87 -0.67 18.30
CA PHE A 128 10.13 -1.79 19.21
C PHE A 128 11.39 -1.56 20.02
N ASP A 129 11.41 -2.06 21.24
CA ASP A 129 12.61 -2.13 22.08
C ASP A 129 13.36 -3.47 21.92
N ASN A 130 14.46 -3.64 22.66
CA ASN A 130 15.26 -4.86 22.66
C ASN A 130 14.60 -6.03 23.40
N ALA A 131 13.64 -5.75 24.30
CA ALA A 131 12.82 -6.74 24.99
C ALA A 131 11.55 -7.16 24.23
N ASN A 132 11.38 -6.65 23.01
CA ASN A 132 10.28 -6.90 22.10
C ASN A 132 8.91 -6.33 22.54
N ASN A 133 8.90 -5.31 23.40
CA ASN A 133 7.70 -4.47 23.58
C ASN A 133 7.60 -3.48 22.41
N SER A 134 6.40 -2.94 22.18
CA SER A 134 6.15 -2.07 21.02
C SER A 134 5.22 -0.92 21.33
N ALA A 135 5.37 0.16 20.55
CA ALA A 135 4.50 1.32 20.58
C ALA A 135 4.13 1.74 19.16
N THR A 136 2.92 2.30 19.03
CA THR A 136 2.37 2.81 17.77
C THR A 136 1.92 4.25 17.98
N SER A 137 2.29 5.16 17.07
CA SER A 137 1.91 6.57 17.15
C SER A 137 0.48 6.82 16.68
N TYR A 138 0.03 8.07 16.77
CA TYR A 138 -1.15 8.54 16.05
C TYR A 138 -0.96 8.46 14.52
N ARG A 139 -2.08 8.38 13.79
CA ARG A 139 -2.13 8.31 12.33
C ARG A 139 -2.21 9.70 11.70
N ARG A 140 -1.58 9.89 10.54
CA ARG A 140 -1.74 11.08 9.68
C ARG A 140 -2.23 10.65 8.31
N SER A 141 -3.22 11.37 7.78
CA SER A 141 -3.74 11.12 6.44
C SER A 141 -3.10 12.08 5.43
N ILE A 142 -2.64 11.55 4.31
CA ILE A 142 -2.16 12.32 3.16
C ILE A 142 -3.07 11.99 1.98
N ASN A 143 -3.68 13.02 1.41
CA ASN A 143 -4.56 12.90 0.25
C ASN A 143 -3.85 13.47 -0.99
N LEU A 144 -3.53 12.60 -1.95
CA LEU A 144 -2.84 12.95 -3.20
C LEU A 144 -3.77 12.90 -4.42
N MET A 145 -5.07 13.16 -4.21
CA MET A 145 -6.06 13.19 -5.28
C MET A 145 -5.77 14.30 -6.29
N ILE A 146 -5.91 13.97 -7.57
CA ILE A 146 -5.75 14.97 -8.64
C ILE A 146 -7.02 15.81 -8.64
N ALA A 147 -6.90 17.11 -8.35
CA ALA A 147 -7.99 18.04 -8.57
C ALA A 147 -8.23 18.15 -10.08
N THR A 148 -9.17 17.38 -10.61
CA THR A 148 -9.61 17.49 -12.01
C THR A 148 -10.42 18.77 -12.12
N THR A 149 -9.74 19.89 -12.39
CA THR A 149 -10.45 21.12 -12.77
C THR A 149 -10.95 20.92 -14.19
N THR A 150 -12.20 20.51 -14.35
CA THR A 150 -12.87 20.61 -15.65
C THR A 150 -13.06 22.09 -15.92
N ARG A 151 -12.19 22.67 -16.75
CA ARG A 151 -12.42 24.01 -17.29
C ARG A 151 -13.60 23.88 -18.24
N ILE A 152 -14.80 24.25 -17.77
CA ILE A 152 -15.97 24.42 -18.64
C ILE A 152 -15.58 25.51 -19.63
N ASP A 153 -15.43 25.15 -20.90
CA ASP A 153 -15.29 26.14 -21.97
C ASP A 153 -16.69 26.71 -22.23
N PRO A 154 -16.94 27.99 -21.90
CA PRO A 154 -18.25 28.59 -22.15
C PRO A 154 -18.57 28.60 -23.66
N ASN A 155 -17.57 28.71 -24.54
CA ASN A 155 -17.83 28.72 -25.98
C ASN A 155 -18.25 27.34 -26.53
N ALA A 156 -17.87 26.24 -25.88
CA ALA A 156 -18.26 24.90 -26.31
C ALA A 156 -19.67 24.49 -25.83
N THR A 157 -20.13 25.04 -24.70
CA THR A 157 -21.34 24.53 -24.03
C THR A 157 -22.60 25.38 -24.32
N PHE A 158 -22.44 26.67 -24.61
CA PHE A 158 -23.59 27.58 -24.80
C PHE A 158 -24.07 27.72 -26.26
N VAL A 159 -23.28 27.34 -27.26
CA VAL A 159 -23.61 27.64 -28.67
C VAL A 159 -24.52 26.59 -29.36
N PRO A 160 -24.38 25.26 -29.20
CA PRO A 160 -25.26 24.33 -29.93
C PRO A 160 -26.59 24.00 -29.23
N VAL A 161 -26.65 24.05 -27.89
CA VAL A 161 -27.84 23.57 -27.13
C VAL A 161 -28.98 24.60 -27.11
N VAL A 162 -28.66 25.90 -27.03
CA VAL A 162 -29.69 26.95 -26.95
C VAL A 162 -30.25 27.29 -28.33
N VAL A 163 -29.46 27.12 -29.38
CA VAL A 163 -29.87 27.43 -30.75
C VAL A 163 -30.78 26.33 -31.32
N SER A 164 -30.56 25.07 -30.96
CA SER A 164 -31.41 23.95 -31.42
C SER A 164 -32.82 23.98 -30.82
N SER A 165 -32.98 24.33 -29.55
CA SER A 165 -34.31 24.41 -28.90
C SER A 165 -35.14 25.59 -29.39
N SER A 166 -34.51 26.73 -29.69
CA SER A 166 -35.20 27.93 -30.18
C SER A 166 -35.74 27.76 -31.60
N VAL A 167 -35.00 27.09 -32.49
CA VAL A 167 -35.43 26.86 -33.88
C VAL A 167 -36.66 25.94 -33.96
N VAL A 168 -36.74 24.90 -33.11
CA VAL A 168 -37.89 24.00 -33.07
C VAL A 168 -39.15 24.73 -32.60
N GLY A 169 -39.04 25.59 -31.58
CA GLY A 169 -40.18 26.36 -31.07
C GLY A 169 -40.78 27.30 -32.13
N VAL A 170 -39.92 28.04 -32.86
CA VAL A 170 -40.37 28.94 -33.93
C VAL A 170 -41.02 28.15 -35.07
N LEU A 171 -40.47 27.00 -35.45
CA LEU A 171 -41.03 26.15 -36.50
C LEU A 171 -42.45 25.68 -36.16
N VAL A 172 -42.69 25.25 -34.91
CA VAL A 172 -44.02 24.80 -34.47
C VAL A 172 -45.03 25.94 -34.50
N ILE A 173 -44.65 27.14 -34.05
CA ILE A 173 -45.53 28.33 -34.08
C ILE A 173 -45.90 28.68 -35.53
N VAL A 174 -44.92 28.67 -36.44
CA VAL A 174 -45.16 28.96 -37.86
C VAL A 174 -46.09 27.91 -38.49
N LEU A 175 -45.86 26.62 -38.22
CA LEU A 175 -46.72 25.54 -38.72
C LEU A 175 -48.14 25.63 -38.16
N ALA A 176 -48.31 25.95 -36.88
CA ALA A 176 -49.61 26.15 -36.25
C ALA A 176 -50.37 27.34 -36.88
N TYR A 177 -49.67 28.45 -37.14
CA TYR A 177 -50.25 29.61 -37.81
C TYR A 177 -50.75 29.29 -39.23
N PHE A 178 -49.97 28.55 -40.02
CA PHE A 178 -50.40 28.12 -41.36
C PHE A 178 -51.57 27.12 -41.32
N TYR A 179 -51.61 26.26 -40.31
CA TYR A 179 -52.71 25.31 -40.12
C TYR A 179 -54.02 26.05 -39.80
N ASP A 180 -54.00 26.97 -38.84
CA ASP A 180 -55.17 27.76 -38.44
C ASP A 180 -55.73 28.58 -39.63
N ARG A 181 -54.86 29.25 -40.38
CA ARG A 181 -55.27 30.04 -41.55
C ARG A 181 -55.95 29.20 -42.66
N LYS A 182 -55.57 27.94 -42.83
CA LYS A 182 -56.12 27.08 -43.88
C LYS A 182 -57.48 26.48 -43.50
N TYR A 183 -57.71 26.22 -42.22
CA TYR A 183 -58.86 25.45 -41.73
C TYR A 183 -59.85 26.25 -40.86
N GLY A 184 -59.47 27.43 -40.36
CA GLY A 184 -60.29 28.27 -39.47
C GLY A 184 -61.11 29.35 -40.18
N GLY A 185 -61.31 29.26 -41.49
CA GLY A 185 -62.17 30.19 -42.24
C GLY A 185 -63.59 29.65 -42.35
N ASP A 186 -64.45 30.02 -41.39
CA ASP A 186 -65.92 30.06 -41.56
C ASP A 186 -66.33 31.47 -42.03
#